data_AF-A0A940RQ12-F1
#
_entry.id   AF-A0A940RQ12-F1
#
_cell.length_a   1.000
_cell.length_b   1.000
_cell.length_c   1.000
_cell.angle_alpha   90.00
_cell.angle_beta   90.00
_cell.angle_gamma   90.00
#
_symmetry.space_group_name_H-M   'P 1'
#
loop_
_entity.id
_entity.type
_entity.pdbx_description
1 polymer ?
#
loop_
_entity_poly.entity_id
_entity_poly.type
_entity_poly.pdbx_seq_one_letter_code
_entity_poly.pdbx_strand_id
1 'polypeptide(L)'
;MIGLLIRLAPRQSLVWLVLHELRLSVAGRKIRAWQAVLGPILLLGWIAVGVAIAFAVQHVAIPESAEVDTGLLVGAILLFSFMTTQALLVSQRTLFEAGDLDLLFSAPIAPRTVMAAKLIGIAAAIALSFALMVLPLVLPIAVLGHPQLFGVPALLLALTLIAACLGLGITLLLAKIAGPRAARTVGQIVAALAGGSVFLASQLMSHGDRTTRSGAKILFDRMLESGFGSHGLGALPGKAAFGDPLATALLLGIGVALFVLTVTAMQTAFLSAYRAGTMKLGRTRRATSKVARHFHPTLFGAVFAKEWKLLARDPALAFQIVLRLIYLAPLFLAVFRAGSKVPIAPSLAFGSVVIAGQVVASLAWLAVSAEDAPDLVKVSPVAKRELDNAKLWAAMAMAAPLIALLPIAIAFETIPGALVTLAMTAFTGWMTGQLEVLYGKPAPRSTFRRRRSGSLIVGIFSVILTLVFGGVAGVAVYLLG
;
A
#
# COMPACT_ATOMS: atom_id res chain seq x y z
N MET A 1 12.48 6.69 -26.15
CA MET A 1 12.14 5.39 -26.78
C MET A 1 10.63 5.15 -26.86
N ILE A 2 9.88 5.05 -25.75
CA ILE A 2 8.42 4.75 -25.75
C ILE A 2 7.59 5.74 -26.62
N GLY A 3 7.89 7.04 -26.56
CA GLY A 3 7.18 8.05 -27.36
C GLY A 3 7.35 7.91 -28.88
N LEU A 4 8.45 7.30 -29.33
CA LEU A 4 8.73 7.07 -30.75
C LEU A 4 7.99 5.81 -31.24
N LEU A 5 7.95 4.76 -30.42
CA LEU A 5 7.18 3.53 -30.67
C LEU A 5 5.66 3.79 -30.74
N ILE A 6 5.14 4.71 -29.92
CA ILE A 6 3.71 5.11 -29.97
C ILE A 6 3.35 5.78 -31.30
N ARG A 7 4.30 6.51 -31.93
CA ARG A 7 4.06 7.17 -33.23
C ARG A 7 4.04 6.18 -34.40
N LEU A 8 4.72 5.04 -34.25
CA LEU A 8 4.84 4.00 -35.27
C LEU A 8 3.73 2.93 -35.18
N ALA A 9 3.13 2.74 -34.00
CA ALA A 9 2.06 1.76 -33.83
C ALA A 9 0.73 2.24 -34.47
N PRO A 10 -0.03 1.34 -35.14
CA PRO A 10 -1.34 1.69 -35.70
C PRO A 10 -2.27 2.23 -34.61
N ARG A 11 -2.90 3.37 -34.86
CA ARG A 11 -3.87 3.97 -33.93
C ARG A 11 -4.99 2.97 -33.67
N GLN A 12 -5.38 2.77 -32.39
CA GLN A 12 -6.36 1.77 -31.92
C GLN A 12 -5.88 0.31 -31.86
N SER A 13 -4.61 0.02 -32.18
CA SER A 13 -4.04 -1.33 -31.97
C SER A 13 -3.75 -1.63 -30.49
N LEU A 14 -3.68 -2.93 -30.15
CA LEU A 14 -3.27 -3.40 -28.82
C LEU A 14 -1.91 -2.83 -28.43
N VAL A 15 -0.95 -2.84 -29.36
CA VAL A 15 0.41 -2.34 -29.15
C VAL A 15 0.41 -0.86 -28.80
N TRP A 16 -0.40 -0.07 -29.51
CA TRP A 16 -0.53 1.36 -29.21
C TRP A 16 -1.11 1.60 -27.81
N LEU A 17 -2.17 0.88 -27.43
CA LEU A 17 -2.78 0.99 -26.10
C LEU A 17 -1.81 0.56 -24.99
N VAL A 18 -1.09 -0.55 -25.16
CA VAL A 18 -0.08 -1.02 -24.20
C VAL A 18 1.02 0.01 -24.01
N LEU A 19 1.57 0.55 -25.10
CA LEU A 19 2.61 1.58 -25.02
C LEU A 19 2.08 2.87 -24.36
N HIS A 20 0.81 3.19 -24.58
CA HIS A 20 0.15 4.33 -23.94
C HIS A 20 0.00 4.12 -22.42
N GLU A 21 -0.46 2.95 -21.98
CA GLU A 21 -0.54 2.57 -20.56
C GLU A 21 0.84 2.58 -19.88
N LEU A 22 1.85 2.03 -20.56
CA LEU A 22 3.24 2.07 -20.09
C LEU A 22 3.77 3.50 -19.97
N ARG A 23 3.44 4.36 -20.94
CA ARG A 23 3.81 5.77 -20.85
C ARG A 23 3.10 6.45 -19.69
N LEU A 24 1.81 6.19 -19.48
CA LEU A 24 1.04 6.78 -18.38
C LEU A 24 1.58 6.35 -17.01
N SER A 25 1.97 5.08 -16.86
CA SER A 25 2.52 4.56 -15.60
C SER A 25 3.85 5.21 -15.20
N VAL A 26 4.64 5.64 -16.19
CA VAL A 26 5.91 6.35 -16.00
C VAL A 26 5.71 7.87 -15.92
N ALA A 27 4.99 8.47 -16.88
CA ALA A 27 4.83 9.91 -17.03
C ALA A 27 3.92 10.55 -15.97
N GLY A 28 3.04 9.78 -15.34
CA GLY A 28 2.20 10.26 -14.23
C GLY A 28 2.99 10.60 -12.97
N ARG A 29 4.25 10.18 -12.85
CA ARG A 29 5.12 10.49 -11.71
C ARG A 29 5.79 11.86 -11.90
N LYS A 30 5.37 12.86 -11.15
CA LYS A 30 6.14 14.11 -11.01
C LYS A 30 7.42 13.81 -10.22
N ILE A 31 8.51 13.56 -10.92
CA ILE A 31 9.82 13.36 -10.33
C ILE A 31 10.36 14.73 -9.91
N ARG A 32 10.68 14.92 -8.63
CA ARG A 32 11.34 16.14 -8.15
C ARG A 32 12.78 16.16 -8.66
N ALA A 33 13.38 17.35 -8.83
CA ALA A 33 14.74 17.49 -9.36
C ALA A 33 15.76 16.58 -8.63
N TRP A 34 15.71 16.54 -7.30
CA TRP A 34 16.60 15.66 -6.52
C TRP A 34 16.32 14.16 -6.73
N GLN A 35 15.07 13.75 -6.99
CA GLN A 35 14.73 12.35 -7.28
C GLN A 35 15.21 11.91 -8.66
N ALA A 36 15.29 12.84 -9.61
CA ALA A 36 15.82 12.58 -10.95
C ALA A 36 17.33 12.28 -10.92
N VAL A 37 18.05 12.82 -9.93
CA VAL A 37 19.48 12.59 -9.72
C VAL A 37 19.71 11.40 -8.77
N LEU A 38 19.00 11.35 -7.65
CA LEU A 38 19.18 10.31 -6.64
C LEU A 38 18.74 8.93 -7.13
N GLY A 39 17.69 8.85 -7.94
CA GLY A 39 17.19 7.58 -8.48
C GLY A 39 18.26 6.81 -9.27
N PRO A 40 18.88 7.41 -10.29
CA PRO A 40 20.00 6.81 -11.01
C PRO A 40 21.20 6.48 -10.12
N ILE A 41 21.57 7.34 -9.17
CA ILE A 41 22.69 7.09 -8.25
C ILE A 41 22.42 5.85 -7.40
N LEU A 42 21.22 5.73 -6.82
CA LEU A 42 20.83 4.56 -6.03
C LEU A 42 20.78 3.29 -6.89
N LEU A 43 20.30 3.39 -8.13
CA LEU A 43 20.29 2.26 -9.06
C LEU A 43 21.72 1.82 -9.42
N LEU A 44 22.63 2.76 -9.69
CA LEU A 44 24.04 2.47 -9.94
C LEU A 44 24.71 1.84 -8.72
N GLY A 45 24.44 2.36 -7.51
CA GLY A 45 24.89 1.75 -6.26
C GLY A 45 24.36 0.33 -6.09
N TRP A 46 23.10 0.08 -6.43
CA TRP A 46 22.49 -1.25 -6.36
C TRP A 46 23.10 -2.24 -7.37
N ILE A 47 23.40 -1.79 -8.59
CA ILE A 47 24.15 -2.57 -9.58
C ILE A 47 25.55 -2.88 -9.06
N ALA A 48 26.24 -1.89 -8.47
CA ALA A 48 27.58 -2.08 -7.91
C ALA A 48 27.60 -3.14 -6.79
N VAL A 49 26.58 -3.17 -5.94
CA VAL A 49 26.40 -4.24 -4.94
C VAL A 49 26.25 -5.62 -5.61
N GLY A 50 25.44 -5.72 -6.66
CA GLY A 50 25.30 -6.96 -7.43
C GLY A 50 26.60 -7.42 -8.08
N VAL A 51 27.37 -6.49 -8.65
CA VAL A 51 28.70 -6.77 -9.21
C VAL A 51 29.68 -7.21 -8.12
N ALA A 52 29.69 -6.58 -6.95
CA ALA A 52 30.55 -6.98 -5.84
C ALA A 52 30.23 -8.40 -5.35
N ILE A 53 28.95 -8.76 -5.24
CA ILE A 53 28.52 -10.13 -4.89
C ILE A 53 28.93 -11.11 -5.99
N ALA A 54 28.78 -10.75 -7.25
CA ALA A 54 29.20 -11.59 -8.37
C ALA A 54 30.70 -11.87 -8.33
N PHE A 55 31.54 -10.87 -8.08
CA PHE A 55 32.99 -11.09 -7.89
C PHE A 55 33.31 -11.95 -6.66
N ALA A 56 32.55 -11.84 -5.57
CA ALA A 56 32.76 -12.65 -4.37
C ALA A 56 32.42 -14.14 -4.61
N VAL A 57 31.44 -14.43 -5.46
CA VAL A 57 30.90 -15.79 -5.67
C VAL A 57 31.39 -16.42 -6.98
N GLN A 58 32.07 -15.68 -7.86
CA GLN A 58 32.47 -16.16 -9.21
C GLN A 58 33.27 -17.47 -9.24
N HIS A 59 34.01 -17.79 -8.18
CA HIS A 59 34.81 -19.02 -8.07
C HIS A 59 34.15 -20.10 -7.20
N VAL A 60 32.97 -19.83 -6.64
CA VAL A 60 32.21 -20.75 -5.82
C VAL A 60 31.14 -21.37 -6.70
N ALA A 61 31.21 -22.67 -6.97
CA ALA A 61 30.14 -23.36 -7.66
C ALA A 61 28.85 -23.27 -6.83
N ILE A 62 27.75 -22.83 -7.44
CA ILE A 62 26.41 -22.89 -6.85
C ILE A 62 25.77 -24.17 -7.39
N PRO A 63 25.84 -25.30 -6.65
CA PRO A 63 25.20 -26.53 -7.10
C PRO A 63 23.67 -26.38 -7.06
N GLU A 64 23.00 -27.02 -8.00
CA GLU A 64 21.57 -27.28 -7.93
C GLU A 64 21.35 -28.31 -6.80
N SER A 65 21.13 -27.82 -5.59
CA SER A 65 20.87 -28.63 -4.39
C SER A 65 19.46 -28.36 -3.88
N ALA A 66 18.92 -29.33 -3.13
CA ALA A 66 17.60 -29.20 -2.50
C ALA A 66 17.46 -27.93 -1.63
N GLU A 67 18.56 -27.48 -1.03
CA GLU A 67 18.61 -26.25 -0.25
C GLU A 67 18.44 -25.00 -1.14
N VAL A 68 19.11 -24.95 -2.29
CA VAL A 68 18.99 -23.79 -3.19
C VAL A 68 17.61 -23.74 -3.82
N ASP A 69 17.08 -24.87 -4.28
CA ASP A 69 15.72 -24.95 -4.86
C ASP A 69 14.65 -24.54 -3.86
N THR A 70 14.76 -25.02 -2.62
CA THR A 70 13.84 -24.65 -1.54
C THR A 70 13.97 -23.16 -1.20
N GLY A 71 15.19 -22.63 -1.15
CA GLY A 71 15.44 -21.21 -0.89
C GLY A 71 14.80 -20.32 -1.96
N LEU A 72 14.89 -20.76 -3.21
CA LEU A 72 14.34 -20.05 -4.35
C LEU A 72 12.82 -20.17 -4.44
N LEU A 73 12.24 -21.31 -4.06
CA LEU A 73 10.80 -21.46 -3.88
C LEU A 73 10.28 -20.49 -2.81
N VAL A 74 10.92 -20.44 -1.63
CA VAL A 74 10.54 -19.52 -0.55
C VAL A 74 10.65 -18.07 -1.02
N GLY A 75 11.74 -17.72 -1.70
CA GLY A 75 11.92 -16.40 -2.32
C GLY A 75 10.82 -16.09 -3.33
N ALA A 76 10.48 -17.02 -4.20
CA ALA A 76 9.43 -16.89 -5.20
C ALA A 76 8.05 -16.70 -4.55
N ILE A 77 7.71 -17.45 -3.49
CA ILE A 77 6.45 -17.31 -2.76
C ILE A 77 6.34 -15.93 -2.12
N LEU A 78 7.41 -15.46 -1.47
CA LEU A 78 7.43 -14.14 -0.85
C LEU A 78 7.27 -13.04 -1.91
N LEU A 79 8.07 -13.07 -2.98
CA LEU A 79 7.97 -12.13 -4.09
C LEU A 79 6.58 -12.16 -4.73
N PHE A 80 6.04 -13.35 -4.99
CA PHE A 80 4.72 -13.54 -5.59
C PHE A 80 3.60 -12.98 -4.71
N SER A 81 3.69 -13.12 -3.39
CA SER A 81 2.73 -12.53 -2.45
C SER A 81 2.73 -11.00 -2.52
N PHE A 82 3.92 -10.38 -2.55
CA PHE A 82 4.06 -8.94 -2.75
C PHE A 82 3.58 -8.50 -4.14
N MET A 83 3.90 -9.25 -5.20
CA MET A 83 3.45 -8.98 -6.57
C MET A 83 1.92 -9.03 -6.68
N THR A 84 1.28 -10.02 -6.06
CA THR A 84 -0.19 -10.18 -6.07
C THR A 84 -0.88 -9.04 -5.34
N THR A 85 -0.31 -8.61 -4.21
CA THR A 85 -0.79 -7.44 -3.46
C THR A 85 -0.67 -6.17 -4.29
N GLN A 86 0.47 -5.96 -4.97
CA GLN A 86 0.64 -4.82 -5.88
C GLN A 86 -0.31 -4.88 -7.08
N ALA A 87 -0.51 -6.07 -7.67
CA ALA A 87 -1.45 -6.28 -8.76
C ALA A 87 -2.88 -5.89 -8.37
N LEU A 88 -3.33 -6.30 -7.19
CA LEU A 88 -4.65 -5.94 -6.67
C LEU A 88 -4.81 -4.41 -6.53
N LEU A 89 -3.79 -3.72 -6.00
CA LEU A 89 -3.80 -2.26 -5.85
C LEU A 89 -3.77 -1.52 -7.20
N VAL A 90 -2.91 -1.93 -8.12
CA VAL A 90 -2.78 -1.29 -9.45
C VAL A 90 -4.03 -1.55 -10.28
N SER A 91 -4.57 -2.77 -10.22
CA SER A 91 -5.85 -3.13 -10.86
C SER A 91 -7.00 -2.22 -10.40
N GLN A 92 -7.16 -1.99 -9.09
CA GLN A 92 -8.20 -1.09 -8.59
C GLN A 92 -8.04 0.34 -9.08
N ARG A 93 -6.80 0.86 -9.12
CA ARG A 93 -6.53 2.21 -9.62
C ARG A 93 -6.85 2.33 -11.10
N THR A 94 -6.36 1.39 -11.89
CA THR A 94 -6.54 1.39 -13.35
C THR A 94 -8.00 1.20 -13.75
N LEU A 95 -8.76 0.36 -13.03
CA LEU A 95 -10.14 0.04 -13.40
C LEU A 95 -11.17 1.04 -12.84
N PHE A 96 -10.97 1.55 -11.62
CA PHE A 96 -11.99 2.36 -10.92
C PHE A 96 -11.58 3.80 -10.62
N GLU A 97 -10.28 4.12 -10.60
CA GLU A 97 -9.82 5.47 -10.24
C GLU A 97 -9.36 6.30 -11.44
N ALA A 98 -8.85 5.66 -12.49
CA ALA A 98 -8.38 6.34 -13.69
C ALA A 98 -9.52 7.08 -14.42
N GLY A 99 -10.74 6.52 -14.40
CA GLY A 99 -11.92 7.10 -15.04
C GLY A 99 -11.84 7.15 -16.57
N ASP A 100 -10.91 6.40 -17.16
CA ASP A 100 -10.65 6.34 -18.59
C ASP A 100 -11.46 5.25 -19.31
N LEU A 101 -11.97 4.26 -18.59
CA LEU A 101 -12.75 3.17 -19.16
C LEU A 101 -14.02 3.65 -19.86
N ASP A 102 -14.77 4.61 -19.31
CA ASP A 102 -15.96 5.15 -19.95
C ASP A 102 -15.64 5.83 -21.30
N LEU A 103 -14.46 6.46 -21.38
CA LEU A 103 -13.96 7.05 -22.62
C LEU A 103 -13.47 5.98 -23.61
N LEU A 104 -12.77 4.95 -23.14
CA LEU A 104 -12.25 3.88 -23.98
C LEU A 104 -13.35 2.97 -24.54
N PHE A 105 -14.46 2.82 -23.83
CA PHE A 105 -15.61 2.04 -24.28
C PHE A 105 -16.61 2.83 -25.14
N SER A 106 -16.59 4.17 -25.08
CA SER A 106 -17.30 5.00 -26.06
C SER A 106 -16.54 5.14 -27.38
N ALA A 107 -15.23 4.84 -27.39
CA ALA A 107 -14.45 4.72 -28.61
C ALA A 107 -14.75 3.39 -29.34
N PRO A 108 -14.61 3.34 -30.68
CA PRO A 108 -14.83 2.13 -31.49
C PRO A 108 -13.69 1.11 -31.34
N ILE A 109 -13.39 0.69 -30.10
CA ILE A 109 -12.32 -0.25 -29.75
C ILE A 109 -12.95 -1.50 -29.15
N ALA A 110 -12.50 -2.69 -29.59
CA ALA A 110 -13.00 -3.93 -29.04
C ALA A 110 -12.67 -4.06 -27.53
N PRO A 111 -13.64 -4.41 -26.66
CA PRO A 111 -13.41 -4.49 -25.21
C PRO A 111 -12.27 -5.42 -24.81
N ARG A 112 -12.08 -6.53 -25.55
CA ARG A 112 -10.97 -7.47 -25.37
C ARG A 112 -9.60 -6.79 -25.47
N THR A 113 -9.45 -5.85 -26.40
CA THR A 113 -8.20 -5.13 -26.64
C THR A 113 -7.89 -4.18 -25.49
N VAL A 114 -8.93 -3.50 -24.97
CA VAL A 114 -8.80 -2.61 -23.80
C VAL A 114 -8.39 -3.41 -22.56
N MET A 115 -9.06 -4.54 -22.29
CA MET A 115 -8.76 -5.38 -21.13
C MET A 115 -7.37 -6.02 -21.22
N ALA A 116 -6.99 -6.53 -22.39
CA ALA A 116 -5.64 -7.06 -22.62
C ALA A 116 -4.58 -5.98 -22.41
N ALA A 117 -4.79 -4.77 -22.92
CA ALA A 117 -3.87 -3.66 -22.72
C ALA A 117 -3.73 -3.26 -21.25
N LYS A 118 -4.84 -3.22 -20.50
CA LYS A 118 -4.81 -2.96 -19.05
C LYS A 118 -4.05 -4.04 -18.29
N LEU A 119 -4.33 -5.32 -18.58
CA LEU A 119 -3.65 -6.44 -17.92
C LEU A 119 -2.15 -6.47 -18.22
N ILE A 120 -1.75 -6.21 -19.47
CA ILE A 120 -0.33 -6.07 -19.85
C ILE A 120 0.29 -4.86 -19.13
N GLY A 121 -0.41 -3.73 -19.07
CA GLY A 121 0.05 -2.53 -18.36
C GLY A 121 0.29 -2.79 -16.87
N ILE A 122 -0.60 -3.53 -16.22
CA ILE A 122 -0.46 -3.96 -14.82
C ILE A 122 0.75 -4.90 -14.67
N ALA A 123 0.82 -5.97 -15.47
CA ALA A 123 1.91 -6.95 -15.42
C ALA A 123 3.27 -6.28 -15.64
N ALA A 124 3.37 -5.40 -16.64
CA ALA A 124 4.61 -4.70 -16.97
C ALA A 124 5.02 -3.68 -15.89
N ALA A 125 4.06 -2.98 -15.26
CA ALA A 125 4.37 -2.06 -14.16
C ALA A 125 4.94 -2.80 -12.94
N ILE A 126 4.40 -3.98 -12.63
CA ILE A 126 4.89 -4.83 -11.54
C ILE A 126 6.24 -5.44 -11.94
N ALA A 127 6.33 -6.03 -13.13
CA ALA A 127 7.57 -6.59 -13.65
C ALA A 127 8.71 -5.58 -13.63
N LEU A 128 8.47 -4.34 -14.06
CA LEU A 128 9.49 -3.28 -14.00
C LEU A 128 9.92 -2.99 -12.55
N SER A 129 8.97 -2.90 -11.61
CA SER A 129 9.26 -2.60 -10.21
C SER A 129 10.11 -3.69 -9.55
N PHE A 130 9.80 -4.95 -9.81
CA PHE A 130 10.55 -6.09 -9.25
C PHE A 130 11.82 -6.39 -10.05
N ALA A 131 11.85 -6.14 -11.35
CA ALA A 131 13.06 -6.25 -12.17
C ALA A 131 14.13 -5.28 -11.69
N LEU A 132 13.78 -4.02 -11.41
CA LEU A 132 14.71 -3.03 -10.85
C LEU A 132 15.26 -3.43 -9.46
N MET A 133 14.54 -4.26 -8.72
CA MET A 133 14.97 -4.75 -7.42
C MET A 133 15.86 -6.01 -7.54
N VAL A 134 15.47 -6.97 -8.36
CA VAL A 134 16.10 -8.31 -8.42
C VAL A 134 17.19 -8.40 -9.48
N LEU A 135 16.96 -7.88 -10.70
CA LEU A 135 17.89 -8.07 -11.82
C LEU A 135 19.26 -7.41 -11.62
N PRO A 136 19.39 -6.20 -11.03
CA PRO A 136 20.71 -5.64 -10.74
C PRO A 136 21.58 -6.50 -9.81
N LEU A 137 20.95 -7.34 -8.99
CA LEU A 137 21.64 -8.26 -8.09
C LEU A 137 22.02 -9.56 -8.79
N VAL A 138 21.08 -10.13 -9.56
CA VAL A 138 21.22 -11.47 -10.14
C VAL A 138 21.96 -11.48 -11.48
N LEU A 139 21.72 -10.50 -12.36
CA LEU A 139 22.31 -10.49 -13.70
C LEU A 139 23.85 -10.43 -13.68
N PRO A 140 24.52 -9.63 -12.83
CA PRO A 140 25.98 -9.67 -12.74
C PRO A 140 26.51 -11.05 -12.35
N ILE A 141 25.83 -11.75 -11.44
CA ILE A 141 26.18 -13.12 -11.01
C ILE A 141 26.03 -14.09 -12.20
N ALA A 142 24.95 -13.94 -12.97
CA ALA A 142 24.71 -14.76 -14.15
C ALA A 142 25.78 -14.56 -15.24
N VAL A 143 26.25 -13.32 -15.43
CA VAL A 143 27.24 -12.96 -16.44
C VAL A 143 28.66 -13.42 -16.05
N LEU A 144 29.03 -13.32 -14.77
CA LEU A 144 30.42 -13.54 -14.33
C LEU A 144 30.77 -14.98 -13.93
N GLY A 145 29.78 -15.84 -13.62
CA GLY A 145 30.07 -17.22 -13.20
C GLY A 145 28.93 -18.23 -13.33
N HIS A 146 27.67 -17.79 -13.34
CA HIS A 146 26.52 -18.72 -13.24
C HIS A 146 25.47 -18.49 -14.33
N PRO A 147 25.72 -18.87 -15.60
CA PRO A 147 24.80 -18.62 -16.72
C PRO A 147 23.42 -19.25 -16.54
N GLN A 148 23.31 -20.30 -15.71
CA GLN A 148 22.04 -20.91 -15.33
C GLN A 148 21.04 -19.89 -14.76
N LEU A 149 21.51 -18.85 -14.06
CA LEU A 149 20.66 -17.82 -13.45
C LEU A 149 19.97 -16.88 -14.46
N PHE A 150 20.24 -17.02 -15.77
CA PHE A 150 19.45 -16.33 -16.81
C PHE A 150 17.98 -16.80 -16.86
N GLY A 151 17.62 -17.87 -16.15
CA GLY A 151 16.23 -18.26 -15.92
C GLY A 151 15.44 -17.28 -15.02
N VAL A 152 16.10 -16.52 -14.14
CA VAL A 152 15.45 -15.60 -13.19
C VAL A 152 14.59 -14.51 -13.88
N PRO A 153 15.05 -13.81 -14.93
CA PRO A 153 14.19 -12.93 -15.73
C PRO A 153 12.90 -13.58 -16.22
N ALA A 154 12.98 -14.83 -16.71
CA ALA A 154 11.82 -15.56 -17.23
C ALA A 154 10.86 -15.97 -16.11
N LEU A 155 11.40 -16.42 -14.97
CA LEU A 155 10.63 -16.70 -13.76
C LEU A 155 9.88 -15.45 -13.26
N LEU A 156 10.56 -14.29 -13.19
CA LEU A 156 9.92 -13.03 -12.81
C LEU A 156 8.79 -12.66 -13.77
N LEU A 157 8.99 -12.85 -15.08
CA LEU A 157 7.95 -12.58 -16.07
C LEU A 157 6.73 -13.51 -15.87
N ALA A 158 6.95 -14.80 -15.63
CA ALA A 158 5.87 -15.75 -15.34
C ALA A 158 5.10 -15.36 -14.06
N LEU A 159 5.81 -15.11 -12.96
CA LEU A 159 5.20 -14.75 -11.68
C LEU A 159 4.41 -13.44 -11.77
N THR A 160 4.93 -12.43 -12.45
CA THR A 160 4.26 -11.13 -12.62
C THR A 160 3.01 -11.23 -13.47
N LEU A 161 3.02 -12.06 -14.51
CA LEU A 161 1.85 -12.33 -15.35
C LEU A 161 0.75 -13.04 -14.55
N ILE A 162 1.11 -14.08 -13.81
CA ILE A 162 0.17 -14.82 -12.93
C ILE A 162 -0.39 -13.89 -11.85
N ALA A 163 0.46 -13.12 -11.18
CA ALA A 163 0.05 -12.18 -10.14
C ALA A 163 -0.88 -11.09 -10.68
N ALA A 164 -0.62 -10.57 -11.89
CA ALA A 164 -1.49 -9.60 -12.55
C ALA A 164 -2.88 -10.20 -12.85
N CYS A 165 -2.94 -11.43 -13.34
CA CYS A 165 -4.20 -12.13 -13.59
C CYS A 165 -4.99 -12.36 -12.29
N LEU A 166 -4.34 -12.83 -11.23
CA LEU A 166 -4.97 -13.01 -9.92
C LEU A 166 -5.45 -11.69 -9.32
N GLY A 167 -4.61 -10.66 -9.32
CA GLY A 167 -4.97 -9.35 -8.77
C GLY A 167 -6.17 -8.74 -9.49
N LEU A 168 -6.21 -8.81 -10.81
CA LEU A 168 -7.33 -8.34 -11.63
C LEU A 168 -8.59 -9.20 -11.44
N GLY A 169 -8.44 -10.52 -11.41
CA GLY A 169 -9.52 -11.47 -11.14
C GLY A 169 -10.16 -11.26 -9.78
N ILE A 170 -9.37 -11.10 -8.72
CA ILE A 170 -9.84 -10.77 -7.36
C ILE A 170 -10.56 -9.41 -7.36
N THR A 171 -9.99 -8.41 -8.03
CA THR A 171 -10.61 -7.06 -8.13
C THR A 171 -12.02 -7.15 -8.72
N LEU A 172 -12.19 -7.93 -9.77
CA LEU A 172 -13.50 -8.12 -10.39
C LEU A 172 -14.44 -9.00 -9.60
N LEU A 173 -13.93 -10.05 -8.95
CA LEU A 173 -14.74 -10.90 -8.07
C LEU A 173 -15.37 -10.04 -6.96
N LEU A 174 -14.56 -9.16 -6.35
CA LEU A 174 -15.03 -8.17 -5.39
C LEU A 174 -16.05 -7.22 -6.01
N ALA A 175 -15.85 -6.78 -7.26
CA ALA A 175 -16.80 -5.94 -8.00
C ALA A 175 -18.13 -6.62 -8.24
N LYS A 176 -18.13 -7.93 -8.51
CA LYS A 176 -19.32 -8.73 -8.72
C LYS A 176 -20.09 -8.95 -7.42
N ILE A 177 -19.40 -9.23 -6.31
CA ILE A 177 -20.01 -9.55 -5.01
C ILE A 177 -20.48 -8.28 -4.28
N ALA A 178 -19.60 -7.27 -4.16
CA ALA A 178 -19.87 -6.08 -3.36
C ALA A 178 -20.42 -4.89 -4.19
N GLY A 179 -20.35 -4.97 -5.51
CA GLY A 179 -20.65 -3.87 -6.43
C GLY A 179 -19.46 -2.92 -6.65
N PRO A 180 -19.42 -2.15 -7.76
CA PRO A 180 -18.24 -1.38 -8.17
C PRO A 180 -17.74 -0.36 -7.14
N ARG A 181 -18.66 0.25 -6.38
CA ARG A 181 -18.31 1.26 -5.36
C ARG A 181 -17.68 0.63 -4.12
N ALA A 182 -18.21 -0.50 -3.65
CA ALA A 182 -17.70 -1.17 -2.46
C ALA A 182 -16.47 -2.03 -2.74
N ALA A 183 -16.35 -2.58 -3.96
CA ALA A 183 -15.19 -3.37 -4.37
C ALA A 183 -13.87 -2.59 -4.32
N ARG A 184 -13.92 -1.28 -4.55
CA ARG A 184 -12.78 -0.41 -4.32
C ARG A 184 -12.35 -0.42 -2.86
N THR A 185 -13.28 -0.20 -1.94
CA THR A 185 -12.98 -0.14 -0.51
C THR A 185 -12.54 -1.50 0.03
N VAL A 186 -13.33 -2.55 -0.23
CA VAL A 186 -13.02 -3.92 0.19
C VAL A 186 -11.71 -4.38 -0.43
N GLY A 187 -11.48 -4.06 -1.70
CA GLY A 187 -10.24 -4.40 -2.38
C GLY A 187 -9.01 -3.71 -1.79
N GLN A 188 -9.12 -2.44 -1.38
CA GLN A 188 -8.03 -1.74 -0.70
C GLN A 188 -7.76 -2.35 0.67
N ILE A 189 -8.81 -2.72 1.41
CA ILE A 189 -8.71 -3.42 2.69
C ILE A 189 -8.00 -4.77 2.51
N VAL A 190 -8.44 -5.59 1.55
CA VAL A 190 -7.86 -6.90 1.26
C VAL A 190 -6.39 -6.77 0.85
N ALA A 191 -6.06 -5.83 -0.04
CA ALA A 191 -4.67 -5.59 -0.44
C ALA A 191 -3.80 -5.13 0.73
N ALA A 192 -4.33 -4.23 1.56
CA ALA A 192 -3.62 -3.71 2.71
C ALA A 192 -3.43 -4.78 3.80
N LEU A 193 -4.42 -5.63 4.05
CA LEU A 193 -4.31 -6.78 4.95
C LEU A 193 -3.32 -7.82 4.42
N ALA A 194 -3.36 -8.14 3.12
CA ALA A 194 -2.44 -9.09 2.50
C ALA A 194 -0.98 -8.59 2.56
N GLY A 195 -0.74 -7.31 2.21
CA GLY A 195 0.59 -6.72 2.33
C GLY A 195 1.05 -6.56 3.77
N GLY A 196 0.13 -6.13 4.65
CA GLY A 196 0.40 -5.91 6.07
C GLY A 196 0.66 -7.20 6.83
N SER A 197 -0.05 -8.29 6.53
CA SER A 197 0.16 -9.59 7.19
C SER A 197 1.50 -10.20 6.81
N VAL A 198 1.89 -10.14 5.53
CA VAL A 198 3.20 -10.61 5.06
C VAL A 198 4.32 -9.79 5.69
N PHE A 199 4.17 -8.46 5.73
CA PHE A 199 5.12 -7.58 6.37
C PHE A 199 5.24 -7.87 7.88
N LEU A 200 4.11 -7.94 8.60
CA LEU A 200 4.09 -8.22 10.02
C LEU A 200 4.66 -9.60 10.34
N ALA A 201 4.30 -10.64 9.58
CA ALA A 201 4.86 -11.97 9.74
C ALA A 201 6.39 -11.96 9.54
N SER A 202 6.87 -11.26 8.51
CA SER A 202 8.31 -11.08 8.28
C SER A 202 9.00 -10.36 9.45
N GLN A 203 8.38 -9.34 10.03
CA GLN A 203 8.96 -8.53 11.11
C GLN A 203 8.93 -9.24 12.47
N LEU A 204 7.77 -9.78 12.86
CA LEU A 204 7.54 -10.53 14.11
C LEU A 204 8.52 -11.69 14.26
N MET A 205 8.83 -12.36 13.15
CA MET A 205 9.69 -13.54 13.15
C MET A 205 11.17 -13.17 12.95
N SER A 206 11.49 -11.97 12.46
CA SER A 206 12.88 -11.50 12.29
C SER A 206 13.49 -10.89 13.56
N HIS A 207 12.68 -10.53 14.57
CA HIS A 207 13.14 -9.87 15.80
C HIS A 207 13.01 -10.75 17.07
N GLY A 208 12.88 -12.08 16.90
CA GLY A 208 13.14 -13.03 17.99
C GLY A 208 14.63 -13.08 18.33
N ASP A 209 15.00 -13.45 19.55
CA ASP A 209 16.39 -13.49 20.08
C ASP A 209 17.43 -14.04 19.09
N ARG A 210 18.72 -13.71 19.29
CA ARG A 210 19.90 -14.10 18.46
C ARG A 210 19.97 -15.58 18.01
N THR A 211 19.14 -16.46 18.56
CA THR A 211 18.98 -17.90 18.26
C THR A 211 17.67 -18.27 17.54
N THR A 212 16.69 -17.38 17.38
CA THR A 212 15.35 -17.68 16.84
C THR A 212 15.25 -17.30 15.37
N ARG A 213 14.88 -18.29 14.55
CA ARG A 213 14.92 -18.30 13.09
C ARG A 213 13.92 -17.30 12.47
N SER A 214 14.34 -16.56 11.43
CA SER A 214 13.44 -15.67 10.67
C SER A 214 12.23 -16.42 10.11
N GLY A 215 11.11 -15.75 9.85
CA GLY A 215 9.90 -16.41 9.33
C GLY A 215 10.13 -17.09 7.98
N ALA A 216 10.97 -16.49 7.15
CA ALA A 216 11.46 -17.08 5.92
C ALA A 216 12.30 -18.33 6.20
N LYS A 217 13.14 -18.33 7.25
CA LYS A 217 13.92 -19.51 7.68
C LYS A 217 13.03 -20.61 8.25
N ILE A 218 11.96 -20.29 9.00
CA ILE A 218 11.00 -21.30 9.47
C ILE A 218 10.24 -21.93 8.31
N LEU A 219 9.79 -21.11 7.34
CA LEU A 219 9.15 -21.61 6.12
C LEU A 219 10.13 -22.46 5.31
N PHE A 220 11.38 -22.02 5.18
CA PHE A 220 12.46 -22.73 4.52
C PHE A 220 12.73 -24.08 5.18
N ASP A 221 12.97 -24.11 6.49
CA ASP A 221 13.25 -25.35 7.23
C ASP A 221 12.08 -26.33 7.07
N ARG A 222 10.82 -25.87 7.21
CA ARG A 222 9.65 -26.72 6.99
C ARG A 222 9.55 -27.24 5.56
N MET A 223 9.81 -26.40 4.56
CA MET A 223 9.75 -26.81 3.16
C MET A 223 10.87 -27.77 2.81
N LEU A 224 12.06 -27.57 3.39
CA LEU A 224 13.23 -28.43 3.23
C LEU A 224 12.97 -29.79 3.87
N GLU A 225 12.47 -29.82 5.11
CA GLU A 225 12.06 -31.04 5.82
C GLU A 225 10.97 -31.81 5.07
N SER A 226 10.02 -31.11 4.46
CA SER A 226 8.95 -31.74 3.67
C SER A 226 9.38 -32.24 2.29
N GLY A 227 10.56 -31.83 1.80
CA GLY A 227 11.00 -32.09 0.43
C GLY A 227 10.14 -31.42 -0.66
N PHE A 228 9.21 -30.53 -0.31
CA PHE A 228 8.32 -29.88 -1.27
C PHE A 228 9.09 -28.97 -2.23
N GLY A 229 10.17 -28.34 -1.76
CA GLY A 229 11.03 -27.49 -2.59
C GLY A 229 11.91 -28.25 -3.58
N SER A 230 12.20 -29.53 -3.32
CA SER A 230 13.10 -30.34 -4.16
C SER A 230 12.35 -31.26 -5.15
N HIS A 231 11.04 -31.47 -4.96
CA HIS A 231 10.26 -32.40 -5.78
C HIS A 231 8.92 -31.82 -6.27
N GLY A 232 8.41 -32.37 -7.37
CA GLY A 232 7.08 -32.06 -7.89
C GLY A 232 6.90 -30.60 -8.32
N LEU A 233 5.74 -30.02 -8.00
CA LEU A 233 5.39 -28.65 -8.39
C LEU A 233 6.18 -27.59 -7.62
N GLY A 234 6.64 -27.88 -6.40
CA GLY A 234 7.40 -26.92 -5.59
C GLY A 234 8.82 -26.70 -6.08
N ALA A 235 9.40 -27.64 -6.82
CA ALA A 235 10.71 -27.48 -7.46
C ALA A 235 10.69 -26.59 -8.72
N LEU A 236 9.50 -26.33 -9.29
CA LEU A 236 9.38 -25.60 -10.56
C LEU A 236 10.01 -24.18 -10.52
N PRO A 237 9.82 -23.37 -9.47
CA PRO A 237 10.46 -22.05 -9.40
C PRO A 237 12.00 -22.14 -9.29
N GLY A 238 12.50 -23.15 -8.56
CA GLY A 238 13.92 -23.49 -8.45
C GLY A 238 14.54 -23.71 -9.84
N LYS A 239 14.03 -24.73 -10.51
CA LYS A 239 14.46 -25.15 -11.85
C LYS A 239 14.33 -24.05 -12.90
N ALA A 240 13.23 -23.32 -12.89
CA ALA A 240 12.99 -22.25 -13.85
C ALA A 240 13.98 -21.08 -13.69
N ALA A 241 14.47 -20.81 -12.48
CA ALA A 241 15.47 -19.78 -12.25
C ALA A 241 16.89 -20.22 -12.66
N PHE A 242 17.20 -21.51 -12.49
CA PHE A 242 18.42 -22.14 -13.01
C PHE A 242 18.36 -22.40 -14.53
N GLY A 243 17.28 -21.99 -15.19
CA GLY A 243 17.18 -21.98 -16.64
C GLY A 243 16.75 -23.31 -17.26
N ASP A 244 16.14 -24.22 -16.49
CA ASP A 244 15.50 -25.42 -17.05
C ASP A 244 14.38 -25.02 -18.02
N PRO A 245 14.53 -25.32 -19.34
CA PRO A 245 13.60 -24.87 -20.35
C PRO A 245 12.19 -25.42 -20.15
N LEU A 246 12.04 -26.62 -19.57
CA LEU A 246 10.73 -27.23 -19.33
C LEU A 246 9.99 -26.52 -18.19
N ALA A 247 10.68 -26.29 -17.06
CA ALA A 247 10.10 -25.57 -15.93
C ALA A 247 9.72 -24.14 -16.30
N THR A 248 10.58 -23.44 -17.05
CA THR A 248 10.32 -22.09 -17.55
C THR A 248 9.14 -22.06 -18.53
N ALA A 249 9.10 -23.00 -19.50
CA ALA A 249 7.99 -23.09 -20.45
C ALA A 249 6.66 -23.40 -19.77
N LEU A 250 6.65 -24.24 -18.73
CA LEU A 250 5.45 -24.59 -17.99
C LEU A 250 4.92 -23.41 -17.16
N LEU A 251 5.78 -22.69 -16.43
CA LEU A 251 5.37 -21.51 -15.67
C LEU A 251 4.89 -20.37 -16.57
N LEU A 252 5.60 -20.10 -17.67
CA LEU A 252 5.17 -19.12 -18.67
C LEU A 252 3.87 -19.55 -19.35
N GLY A 253 3.74 -20.84 -19.70
CA GLY A 253 2.54 -21.43 -20.27
C GLY A 253 1.33 -21.26 -19.36
N ILE A 254 1.47 -21.52 -18.06
CA ILE A 254 0.43 -21.25 -17.05
C ILE A 254 0.08 -19.76 -17.02
N GLY A 255 1.08 -18.88 -17.00
CA GLY A 255 0.86 -17.43 -17.02
C GLY A 255 0.08 -16.97 -18.26
N VAL A 256 0.46 -17.46 -19.45
CA VAL A 256 -0.22 -17.14 -20.72
C VAL A 256 -1.62 -17.72 -20.76
N ALA A 257 -1.82 -18.96 -20.31
CA ALA A 257 -3.13 -19.58 -20.23
C ALA A 257 -4.07 -18.81 -19.30
N LEU A 258 -3.59 -18.43 -18.11
CA LEU A 258 -4.32 -17.58 -17.16
C LEU A 258 -4.60 -16.20 -17.75
N PHE A 259 -3.66 -15.62 -18.50
CA PHE A 259 -3.87 -14.34 -19.18
C PHE A 259 -5.01 -14.42 -20.19
N VAL A 260 -4.99 -15.42 -21.08
CA VAL A 260 -6.04 -15.64 -22.09
C VAL A 260 -7.39 -15.90 -21.43
N LEU A 261 -7.42 -16.75 -20.40
CA LEU A 261 -8.63 -17.04 -19.63
C LEU A 261 -9.17 -15.79 -18.94
N THR A 262 -8.30 -14.98 -18.33
CA THR A 262 -8.69 -13.74 -17.65
C THR A 262 -9.27 -12.76 -18.66
N VAL A 263 -8.61 -12.50 -19.79
CA VAL A 263 -9.11 -11.57 -20.82
C VAL A 263 -10.46 -12.03 -21.38
N THR A 264 -10.63 -13.32 -21.66
CA THR A 264 -11.89 -13.86 -22.22
C THR A 264 -13.03 -13.88 -21.21
N ALA A 265 -12.79 -14.34 -19.98
CA ALA A 265 -13.78 -14.34 -18.90
C ALA A 265 -14.21 -12.91 -18.50
N MET A 266 -13.27 -11.96 -18.55
CA MET A 266 -13.56 -10.56 -18.21
C MET A 266 -14.40 -9.86 -19.25
N GLN A 267 -14.28 -10.22 -20.53
CA GLN A 267 -15.12 -9.63 -21.59
C GLN A 267 -16.60 -9.85 -21.30
N THR A 268 -16.99 -11.06 -20.89
CA THR A 268 -18.39 -11.42 -20.63
C THR A 268 -18.89 -10.84 -19.30
N ALA A 269 -18.06 -10.90 -18.25
CA ALA A 269 -18.39 -10.36 -16.93
C ALA A 269 -18.46 -8.83 -16.88
N PHE A 270 -17.60 -8.13 -17.63
CA PHE A 270 -17.59 -6.67 -17.61
C PHE A 270 -18.71 -6.07 -18.46
N LEU A 271 -19.03 -6.64 -19.62
CA LEU A 271 -20.16 -6.18 -20.44
C LEU A 271 -21.50 -6.34 -19.71
N SER A 272 -21.67 -7.42 -18.94
CA SER A 272 -22.86 -7.63 -18.10
C SER A 272 -22.92 -6.65 -16.92
N ALA A 273 -21.80 -6.39 -16.25
CA ALA A 273 -21.72 -5.40 -15.17
C ALA A 273 -21.89 -3.95 -15.66
N TYR A 274 -21.34 -3.60 -16.83
CA TYR A 274 -21.41 -2.27 -17.41
C TYR A 274 -22.85 -1.92 -17.84
N ARG A 275 -23.54 -2.85 -18.51
CA ARG A 275 -24.97 -2.72 -18.87
C ARG A 275 -25.87 -2.60 -17.65
N ALA A 276 -25.54 -3.26 -16.54
CA ALA A 276 -26.29 -3.17 -15.29
C ALA A 276 -26.03 -1.87 -14.49
N GLY A 277 -24.86 -1.24 -14.68
CA GLY A 277 -24.38 -0.13 -13.85
C GLY A 277 -24.54 1.29 -14.43
N THR A 278 -24.56 1.44 -15.75
CA THR A 278 -24.49 2.78 -16.39
C THR A 278 -25.82 3.51 -16.56
N MET A 279 -26.98 2.82 -16.46
CA MET A 279 -28.31 3.46 -16.49
C MET A 279 -29.01 3.46 -15.12
N LYS A 280 -28.29 3.75 -14.04
CA LYS A 280 -28.96 4.25 -12.83
C LYS A 280 -28.44 5.66 -12.59
N LEU A 281 -29.03 6.62 -13.33
CA LEU A 281 -29.19 7.99 -12.84
C LEU A 281 -29.53 7.86 -11.36
N GLY A 282 -28.61 8.30 -10.49
CA GLY A 282 -28.78 8.12 -9.06
C GLY A 282 -30.17 8.62 -8.72
N ARG A 283 -31.03 7.75 -8.17
CA ARG A 283 -32.40 8.13 -7.77
C ARG A 283 -32.24 9.41 -6.96
N THR A 284 -32.62 10.53 -7.55
CA THR A 284 -32.74 11.80 -6.86
C THR A 284 -33.80 11.54 -5.80
N ARG A 285 -33.36 11.17 -4.59
CA ARG A 285 -34.26 11.11 -3.44
C ARG A 285 -34.81 12.51 -3.35
N ARG A 286 -36.11 12.65 -3.67
CA ARG A 286 -36.86 13.89 -3.46
C ARG A 286 -36.56 14.31 -2.03
N ALA A 287 -35.94 15.48 -1.85
CA ALA A 287 -35.47 15.94 -0.56
C ALA A 287 -36.70 16.21 0.32
N THR A 288 -37.16 15.20 1.06
CA THR A 288 -38.28 15.29 2.01
C THR A 288 -37.82 15.84 3.36
N SER A 289 -36.53 16.14 3.52
CA SER A 289 -35.98 16.71 4.74
C SER A 289 -36.19 18.22 4.76
N LYS A 290 -36.97 18.71 5.75
CA LYS A 290 -37.08 20.13 6.09
C LYS A 290 -35.69 20.77 6.11
N VAL A 291 -35.50 21.80 5.30
CA VAL A 291 -34.24 22.54 5.08
C VAL A 291 -33.53 22.90 6.40
N ALA A 292 -34.29 23.26 7.44
CA ALA A 292 -33.81 23.56 8.79
C ALA A 292 -32.98 22.44 9.45
N ARG A 293 -33.24 21.16 9.17
CA ARG A 293 -32.47 20.03 9.73
C ARG A 293 -31.04 19.90 9.18
N HIS A 294 -30.70 20.65 8.13
CA HIS A 294 -29.36 20.67 7.56
C HIS A 294 -28.51 21.84 8.07
N PHE A 295 -29.12 22.80 8.78
CA PHE A 295 -28.41 23.91 9.41
C PHE A 295 -28.08 23.53 10.84
N HIS A 296 -26.78 23.34 11.10
CA HIS A 296 -26.28 23.08 12.45
C HIS A 296 -26.13 24.42 13.20
N PRO A 297 -26.49 24.49 14.48
CA PRO A 297 -26.46 25.73 15.25
C PRO A 297 -25.05 26.23 15.58
N THR A 298 -24.03 25.36 15.51
CA THR A 298 -22.64 25.71 15.83
C THR A 298 -21.69 25.35 14.69
N LEU A 299 -20.64 26.17 14.52
CA LEU A 299 -19.56 25.91 13.56
C LEU A 299 -18.93 24.53 13.79
N PHE A 300 -18.61 24.20 15.05
CA PHE A 300 -18.07 22.89 15.43
C PHE A 300 -19.02 21.75 15.05
N GLY A 301 -20.32 21.86 15.35
CA GLY A 301 -21.30 20.83 15.02
C GLY A 301 -21.43 20.61 13.51
N ALA A 302 -21.39 21.70 12.73
CA ALA A 302 -21.40 21.64 11.28
C ALA A 302 -20.15 20.94 10.72
N VAL A 303 -18.96 21.33 11.20
CA VAL A 303 -17.68 20.75 10.79
C VAL A 303 -17.58 19.28 11.22
N PHE A 304 -17.90 18.94 12.47
CA PHE A 304 -17.86 17.57 12.97
C PHE A 304 -18.82 16.65 12.21
N ALA A 305 -20.08 17.07 12.03
CA ALA A 305 -21.05 16.28 11.27
C ALA A 305 -20.65 16.10 9.80
N LYS A 306 -20.02 17.13 9.22
CA LYS A 306 -19.41 17.05 7.89
C LYS A 306 -18.30 16.00 7.88
N GLU A 307 -17.25 16.17 8.67
CA GLU A 307 -16.06 15.27 8.65
C GLU A 307 -16.43 13.83 8.99
N TRP A 308 -17.34 13.60 9.94
CA TRP A 308 -17.83 12.26 10.27
C TRP A 308 -18.56 11.59 9.10
N LYS A 309 -19.49 12.30 8.44
CA LYS A 309 -20.21 11.77 7.27
C LYS A 309 -19.26 11.47 6.11
N LEU A 310 -18.17 12.23 5.99
CA LEU A 310 -17.16 12.02 4.96
C LEU A 310 -16.34 10.77 5.23
N LEU A 311 -15.88 10.59 6.47
CA LEU A 311 -15.16 9.39 6.88
C LEU A 311 -16.03 8.13 6.71
N ALA A 312 -17.32 8.22 7.10
CA ALA A 312 -18.27 7.12 6.93
C ALA A 312 -18.58 6.80 5.45
N ARG A 313 -18.44 7.78 4.53
CA ARG A 313 -18.67 7.58 3.10
C ARG A 313 -17.45 7.04 2.36
N ASP A 314 -16.25 7.17 2.91
CA ASP A 314 -15.01 6.66 2.30
C ASP A 314 -14.22 5.77 3.29
N PRO A 315 -14.67 4.52 3.52
CA PRO A 315 -14.07 3.62 4.52
C PRO A 315 -12.63 3.26 4.22
N ALA A 316 -12.19 3.44 2.97
CA ALA A 316 -10.80 3.23 2.56
C ALA A 316 -9.86 4.21 3.27
N LEU A 317 -10.29 5.46 3.49
CA LEU A 317 -9.50 6.46 4.21
C LEU A 317 -9.34 6.06 5.69
N ALA A 318 -10.42 5.58 6.31
CA ALA A 318 -10.37 5.04 7.67
C ALA A 318 -9.41 3.84 7.77
N PHE A 319 -9.50 2.91 6.81
CA PHE A 319 -8.62 1.74 6.79
C PHE A 319 -7.15 2.10 6.57
N GLN A 320 -6.86 3.15 5.78
CA GLN A 320 -5.50 3.64 5.62
C GLN A 320 -4.91 4.16 6.93
N ILE A 321 -5.71 4.84 7.76
CA ILE A 321 -5.28 5.29 9.09
C ILE A 321 -5.01 4.07 9.99
N VAL A 322 -5.92 3.09 10.03
CA VAL A 322 -5.74 1.85 10.79
C VAL A 322 -4.49 1.10 10.35
N LEU A 323 -4.27 0.96 9.04
CA LEU A 323 -3.10 0.28 8.51
C LEU A 323 -1.80 1.00 8.86
N ARG A 324 -1.78 2.34 8.84
CA ARG A 324 -0.63 3.13 9.30
C ARG A 324 -0.30 2.83 10.76
N LEU A 325 -1.30 2.62 11.62
CA LEU A 325 -1.11 2.20 13.01
C LEU A 325 -0.57 0.77 13.10
N ILE A 326 -1.07 -0.15 12.28
CA ILE A 326 -0.55 -1.52 12.21
C ILE A 326 0.92 -1.54 11.82
N TYR A 327 1.35 -0.69 10.88
CA TYR A 327 2.76 -0.58 10.50
C TYR A 327 3.65 0.03 11.59
N LEU A 328 3.09 0.67 12.61
CA LEU A 328 3.82 1.09 13.81
C LEU A 328 3.98 -0.04 14.84
N ALA A 329 3.27 -1.17 14.69
CA ALA A 329 3.34 -2.31 15.62
C ALA A 329 4.77 -2.84 15.87
N PRO A 330 5.67 -2.97 14.86
CA PRO A 330 7.04 -3.43 15.10
C PRO A 330 7.82 -2.53 16.07
N LEU A 331 7.59 -1.21 16.03
CA LEU A 331 8.22 -0.27 16.95
C LEU A 331 7.78 -0.56 18.39
N PHE A 332 6.49 -0.83 18.60
CA PHE A 332 5.97 -1.18 19.93
C PHE A 332 6.52 -2.52 20.42
N LEU A 333 6.57 -3.54 19.55
CA LEU A 333 7.14 -4.85 19.91
C LEU A 333 8.61 -4.76 20.32
N ALA A 334 9.38 -3.88 19.66
CA ALA A 334 10.77 -3.61 20.05
C ALA A 334 10.86 -2.99 21.45
N VAL A 335 9.99 -2.03 21.78
CA VAL A 335 9.94 -1.40 23.12
C VAL A 335 9.49 -2.38 24.20
N PHE A 336 8.42 -3.16 23.95
CA PHE A 336 7.89 -4.15 24.89
C PHE A 336 8.88 -5.29 25.20
N ARG A 337 9.82 -5.58 24.28
CA ARG A 337 10.81 -6.66 24.45
C ARG A 337 12.16 -6.19 24.96
N ALA A 338 12.53 -4.92 24.75
CA ALA A 338 13.79 -4.34 25.23
C ALA A 338 13.94 -4.32 26.76
N GLY A 339 12.86 -4.58 27.50
CA GLY A 339 12.93 -4.77 28.94
C GLY A 339 11.96 -5.82 29.44
N SER A 340 12.46 -7.04 29.69
CA SER A 340 11.87 -7.96 30.68
C SER A 340 11.84 -7.38 32.11
N LYS A 341 12.29 -6.13 32.28
CA LYS A 341 12.36 -5.36 33.52
C LYS A 341 11.54 -4.06 33.49
N VAL A 342 10.93 -3.67 32.36
CA VAL A 342 10.11 -2.45 32.29
C VAL A 342 8.63 -2.83 32.48
N PRO A 343 7.92 -2.23 33.45
CA PRO A 343 6.50 -2.48 33.65
C PRO A 343 5.66 -2.21 32.39
N ILE A 344 4.49 -2.84 32.31
CA ILE A 344 3.60 -2.76 31.15
C ILE A 344 3.04 -1.33 30.98
N ALA A 345 2.64 -0.67 32.08
CA ALA A 345 2.08 0.68 32.08
C ALA A 345 2.93 1.76 31.35
N PRO A 346 4.24 1.92 31.61
CA PRO A 346 5.14 2.82 30.86
C PRO A 346 5.14 2.58 29.34
N SER A 347 5.13 1.31 28.94
CA SER A 347 5.15 0.92 27.53
C SER A 347 3.81 1.22 26.85
N LEU A 348 2.69 1.00 27.56
CA LEU A 348 1.37 1.42 27.11
C LEU A 348 1.23 2.94 27.03
N ALA A 349 1.85 3.68 27.96
CA ALA A 349 1.85 5.14 27.95
C ALA A 349 2.57 5.71 26.72
N PHE A 350 3.77 5.18 26.42
CA PHE A 350 4.49 5.47 25.17
C PHE A 350 3.62 5.16 23.96
N GLY A 351 3.01 3.97 23.95
CA GLY A 351 2.09 3.49 22.92
C GLY A 351 0.94 4.44 22.65
N SER A 352 0.25 4.85 23.70
CA SER A 352 -0.90 5.75 23.68
C SER A 352 -0.57 7.05 22.98
N VAL A 353 0.51 7.72 23.42
CA VAL A 353 0.91 9.03 22.91
C VAL A 353 1.29 8.95 21.42
N VAL A 354 2.03 7.91 21.03
CA VAL A 354 2.44 7.73 19.64
C VAL A 354 1.24 7.49 18.73
N ILE A 355 0.36 6.54 19.10
CA ILE A 355 -0.82 6.20 18.30
C ILE A 355 -1.73 7.41 18.18
N ALA A 356 -2.04 8.08 19.27
CA ALA A 356 -2.93 9.23 19.27
C ALA A 356 -2.42 10.38 18.41
N GLY A 357 -1.14 10.74 18.55
CA GLY A 357 -0.57 11.82 17.76
C GLY A 357 -0.61 11.52 16.26
N GLN A 358 -0.40 10.26 15.85
CA GLN A 358 -0.49 9.82 14.45
C GLN A 358 -1.93 9.81 13.92
N VAL A 359 -2.90 9.42 14.75
CA VAL A 359 -4.33 9.43 14.38
C VAL A 359 -4.84 10.86 14.22
N VAL A 360 -4.57 11.73 15.21
CA VAL A 360 -5.01 13.13 15.15
C VAL A 360 -4.33 13.86 13.99
N ALA A 361 -3.03 13.65 13.76
CA ALA A 361 -2.33 14.19 12.59
C ALA A 361 -3.01 13.75 11.29
N SER A 362 -3.29 12.45 11.14
CA SER A 362 -3.90 11.91 9.92
C SER A 362 -5.32 12.45 9.69
N LEU A 363 -6.13 12.60 10.75
CA LEU A 363 -7.48 13.15 10.67
C LEU A 363 -7.48 14.67 10.43
N ALA A 364 -6.59 15.41 11.08
CA ALA A 364 -6.44 16.86 10.89
C ALA A 364 -5.97 17.17 9.45
N TRP A 365 -4.98 16.42 8.96
CA TRP A 365 -4.53 16.50 7.58
C TRP A 365 -5.68 16.28 6.58
N LEU A 366 -6.53 15.28 6.85
CA LEU A 366 -7.68 14.95 6.01
C LEU A 366 -8.75 16.06 6.04
N ALA A 367 -9.08 16.58 7.23
CA ALA A 367 -10.05 17.67 7.39
C ALA A 367 -9.62 18.99 6.72
N VAL A 368 -8.31 19.24 6.64
CA VAL A 368 -7.76 20.48 6.05
C VAL A 368 -7.53 20.32 4.54
N SER A 369 -6.99 19.18 4.13
CA SER A 369 -6.52 18.97 2.76
C SER A 369 -7.60 18.41 1.82
N ALA A 370 -8.59 17.66 2.33
CA ALA A 370 -9.62 17.01 1.53
C ALA A 370 -10.92 17.84 1.46
N GLU A 371 -10.80 19.10 1.02
CA GLU A 371 -11.94 20.00 0.84
C GLU A 371 -12.46 19.98 -0.60
N ASP A 372 -13.77 19.78 -0.79
CA ASP A 372 -14.36 19.73 -2.14
C ASP A 372 -14.44 21.13 -2.79
N ALA A 373 -14.70 22.16 -1.99
CA ALA A 373 -14.85 23.54 -2.46
C ALA A 373 -14.07 24.50 -1.55
N PRO A 374 -12.72 24.49 -1.60
CA PRO A 374 -11.90 25.34 -0.74
C PRO A 374 -12.18 26.82 -0.98
N ASP A 375 -12.59 27.19 -2.19
CA ASP A 375 -12.89 28.58 -2.52
C ASP A 375 -14.18 29.06 -1.84
N LEU A 376 -15.23 28.24 -1.75
CA LEU A 376 -16.44 28.59 -1.00
C LEU A 376 -16.17 28.78 0.49
N VAL A 377 -15.24 28.00 1.04
CA VAL A 377 -14.79 28.15 2.44
C VAL A 377 -14.04 29.46 2.64
N LYS A 378 -13.21 29.88 1.67
CA LYS A 378 -12.50 31.16 1.73
C LYS A 378 -13.42 32.38 1.71
N VAL A 379 -14.56 32.30 1.00
CA VAL A 379 -15.54 33.40 0.95
C VAL A 379 -16.58 33.30 2.09
N SER A 380 -16.49 32.29 2.96
CA SER A 380 -17.43 32.17 4.08
C SER A 380 -17.23 33.31 5.10
N PRO A 381 -18.30 33.78 5.76
CA PRO A 381 -18.23 34.86 6.76
C PRO A 381 -17.70 34.34 8.12
N VAL A 382 -16.67 33.50 8.10
CA VAL A 382 -16.05 32.89 9.29
C VAL A 382 -14.56 33.11 9.24
N ALA A 383 -13.96 33.51 10.35
CA ALA A 383 -12.52 33.70 10.42
C ALA A 383 -11.79 32.37 10.18
N LYS A 384 -10.75 32.39 9.33
CA LYS A 384 -9.96 31.19 9.00
C LYS A 384 -9.49 30.43 10.24
N ARG A 385 -9.03 31.15 11.27
CA ARG A 385 -8.54 30.57 12.53
C ARG A 385 -9.62 29.81 13.29
N GLU A 386 -10.86 30.31 13.30
CA GLU A 386 -11.99 29.63 13.96
C GLU A 386 -12.36 28.34 13.24
N LEU A 387 -12.35 28.36 11.91
CA LEU A 387 -12.57 27.18 11.11
C LEU A 387 -11.46 26.13 11.29
N ASP A 388 -10.20 26.57 11.26
CA ASP A 388 -9.03 25.72 11.46
C ASP A 388 -9.07 25.05 12.86
N ASN A 389 -9.42 25.81 13.89
CA ASN A 389 -9.64 25.27 15.24
C ASN A 389 -10.82 24.30 15.27
N ALA A 390 -11.95 24.61 14.61
CA ALA A 390 -13.11 23.72 14.57
C ALA A 390 -12.77 22.39 13.89
N LYS A 391 -11.93 22.40 12.84
CA LYS A 391 -11.42 21.21 12.17
C LYS A 391 -10.49 20.40 13.06
N LEU A 392 -9.57 21.06 13.77
CA LEU A 392 -8.68 20.41 14.73
C LEU A 392 -9.47 19.72 15.84
N TRP A 393 -10.41 20.44 16.45
CA TRP A 393 -11.28 19.88 17.49
C TRP A 393 -12.14 18.74 16.95
N ALA A 394 -12.63 18.82 15.71
CA ALA A 394 -13.37 17.73 15.10
C ALA A 394 -12.48 16.48 14.90
N ALA A 395 -11.23 16.66 14.46
CA ALA A 395 -10.26 15.58 14.34
C ALA A 395 -9.94 14.93 15.69
N MET A 396 -9.71 15.74 16.73
CA MET A 396 -9.48 15.25 18.10
C MET A 396 -10.71 14.51 18.65
N ALA A 397 -11.92 15.05 18.46
CA ALA A 397 -13.16 14.43 18.90
C ALA A 397 -13.42 13.08 18.20
N MET A 398 -13.12 12.97 16.90
CA MET A 398 -13.21 11.70 16.18
C MET A 398 -12.16 10.68 16.66
N ALA A 399 -10.96 11.14 17.08
CA ALA A 399 -9.90 10.29 17.60
C ALA A 399 -10.11 9.88 19.07
N ALA A 400 -10.87 10.67 19.84
CA ALA A 400 -11.00 10.54 21.29
C ALA A 400 -11.36 9.12 21.78
N PRO A 401 -12.30 8.37 21.16
CA PRO A 401 -12.63 7.02 21.60
C PRO A 401 -11.45 6.05 21.50
N LEU A 402 -10.63 6.19 20.45
CA LEU A 402 -9.44 5.36 20.25
C LEU A 402 -8.31 5.77 21.20
N ILE A 403 -8.16 7.09 21.42
CA ILE A 403 -7.17 7.68 22.31
C ILE A 403 -7.40 7.29 23.78
N ALA A 404 -8.66 7.20 24.21
CA ALA A 404 -9.00 6.89 25.59
C ALA A 404 -8.76 5.42 25.97
N LEU A 405 -8.68 4.50 25.00
CA LEU A 405 -8.61 3.06 25.27
C LEU A 405 -7.36 2.66 26.08
N LEU A 406 -6.18 3.15 25.70
CA LEU A 406 -4.93 2.82 26.39
C LEU A 406 -4.79 3.46 27.79
N PRO A 407 -5.12 4.75 27.98
CA PRO A 407 -5.17 5.35 29.32
C PRO A 407 -6.15 4.62 30.25
N ILE A 408 -7.32 4.18 29.75
CA ILE A 408 -8.27 3.37 30.53
C ILE A 408 -7.63 2.04 30.94
N ALA A 409 -6.90 1.38 30.05
CA ALA A 409 -6.17 0.16 30.36
C ALA A 409 -5.11 0.38 31.47
N ILE A 410 -4.35 1.48 31.39
CA ILE A 410 -3.35 1.85 32.41
C ILE A 410 -4.03 2.18 33.75
N ALA A 411 -5.25 2.71 33.76
CA ALA A 411 -5.98 3.09 34.98
C ALA A 411 -6.28 1.88 35.88
N PHE A 412 -6.33 0.67 35.32
CA PHE A 412 -6.46 -0.57 36.12
C PHE A 412 -5.18 -0.91 36.89
N GLU A 413 -4.02 -0.41 36.47
CA GLU A 413 -2.74 -0.58 37.18
C GLU A 413 -2.43 0.66 38.05
N THR A 414 -2.44 1.85 37.45
CA THR A 414 -2.10 3.11 38.11
C THR A 414 -2.97 4.27 37.62
N ILE A 415 -3.81 4.81 38.50
CA ILE A 415 -4.60 6.02 38.25
C ILE A 415 -3.72 7.24 37.88
N PRO A 416 -2.62 7.56 38.61
CA PRO A 416 -1.79 8.71 38.24
C PRO A 416 -1.10 8.51 36.88
N GLY A 417 -0.66 7.28 36.57
CA GLY A 417 -0.08 6.95 35.27
C GLY A 417 -1.07 7.14 34.12
N ALA A 418 -2.34 6.76 34.33
CA ALA A 418 -3.41 6.97 33.36
C ALA A 418 -3.71 8.46 33.10
N LEU A 419 -3.75 9.29 34.15
CA LEU A 419 -3.97 10.74 34.01
C LEU A 419 -2.84 11.43 33.25
N VAL A 420 -1.58 11.11 33.59
CA VAL A 420 -0.41 11.62 32.86
C VAL A 420 -0.45 11.19 31.40
N THR A 421 -0.77 9.91 31.16
CA THR A 421 -0.90 9.41 29.79
C THR A 421 -1.98 10.16 29.03
N LEU A 422 -3.18 10.32 29.60
CA LEU A 422 -4.29 11.02 28.96
C LEU A 422 -3.93 12.47 28.62
N ALA A 423 -3.30 13.20 29.54
CA ALA A 423 -2.86 14.57 29.33
C ALA A 423 -1.80 14.67 28.21
N MET A 424 -0.77 13.82 28.25
CA MET A 424 0.28 13.78 27.23
C MET A 424 -0.27 13.39 25.86
N THR A 425 -1.24 12.48 25.84
CA THR A 425 -1.86 11.99 24.61
C THR A 425 -2.72 13.09 23.97
N ALA A 426 -3.51 13.83 24.75
CA ALA A 426 -4.28 14.97 24.29
C ALA A 426 -3.38 16.12 23.80
N PHE A 427 -2.31 16.43 24.56
CA PHE A 427 -1.35 17.48 24.20
C PHE A 427 -0.60 17.16 22.90
N THR A 428 -0.12 15.93 22.77
CA THR A 428 0.59 15.47 21.56
C THR A 428 -0.34 15.49 20.36
N GLY A 429 -1.58 15.02 20.51
CA GLY A 429 -2.60 15.10 19.45
C GLY A 429 -2.89 16.54 19.03
N TRP A 430 -3.01 17.46 19.98
CA TRP A 430 -3.18 18.88 19.68
C TRP A 430 -1.99 19.44 18.89
N MET A 431 -0.76 19.19 19.33
CA MET A 431 0.45 19.68 18.65
C MET A 431 0.60 19.12 17.23
N THR A 432 0.45 17.81 17.05
CA THR A 432 0.57 17.21 15.71
C THR A 432 -0.58 17.63 14.79
N GLY A 433 -1.79 17.78 15.32
CA GLY A 433 -2.92 18.31 14.58
C GLY A 433 -2.71 19.77 14.17
N GLN A 434 -2.16 20.62 15.03
CA GLN A 434 -1.82 22.00 14.68
C GLN A 434 -0.76 22.07 13.57
N LEU A 435 0.26 21.22 13.62
CA LEU A 435 1.25 21.13 12.53
C LEU A 435 0.58 20.82 11.18
N GLU A 436 -0.35 19.88 11.15
CA GLU A 436 -1.06 19.49 9.92
C GLU A 436 -2.03 20.57 9.44
N VAL A 437 -2.64 21.33 10.36
CA VAL A 437 -3.51 22.47 10.03
C VAL A 437 -2.71 23.64 9.48
N LEU A 438 -1.58 23.99 10.10
CA LEU A 438 -0.72 25.10 9.70
C LEU A 438 -0.09 24.90 8.33
N TYR A 439 0.38 23.69 8.03
CA TYR A 439 1.06 23.36 6.78
C TYR A 439 0.16 22.65 5.76
N GLY A 440 -1.10 22.43 6.10
CA GLY A 440 -2.10 21.83 5.24
C GLY A 440 -2.38 22.68 4.00
N LYS A 441 -2.41 22.05 2.83
CA LYS A 441 -2.75 22.72 1.57
C LYS A 441 -4.13 22.27 1.12
N PRO A 442 -5.17 23.12 1.22
CA PRO A 442 -6.51 22.77 0.77
C PRO A 442 -6.49 22.47 -0.73
N ALA A 443 -6.96 21.29 -1.12
CA ALA A 443 -7.04 20.89 -2.52
C ALA A 443 -8.38 20.21 -2.81
N PRO A 444 -8.98 20.42 -4.00
CA PRO A 444 -10.18 19.70 -4.42
C PRO A 444 -9.95 18.19 -4.32
N ARG A 445 -10.93 17.43 -3.84
CA ARG A 445 -10.77 15.97 -3.61
C ARG A 445 -10.44 15.15 -4.85
N SER A 446 -10.91 15.58 -6.01
CA SER A 446 -10.53 14.99 -7.30
C SER A 446 -9.01 15.05 -7.52
N THR A 447 -8.37 16.12 -7.03
CA THR A 447 -6.92 16.34 -7.07
C THR A 447 -6.21 15.62 -5.92
N PHE A 448 -6.84 15.53 -4.74
CA PHE A 448 -6.35 14.78 -3.57
C PHE A 448 -6.16 13.28 -3.88
N ARG A 449 -7.10 12.67 -4.62
CA ARG A 449 -7.00 11.28 -5.09
C ARG A 449 -5.80 11.03 -6.02
N ARG A 450 -5.42 12.03 -6.83
CA ARG A 450 -4.25 11.98 -7.74
C ARG A 450 -2.93 12.40 -7.07
N ARG A 451 -2.99 13.21 -6.01
CA ARG A 451 -1.83 13.78 -5.29
C ARG A 451 -1.83 13.31 -3.83
N ARG A 452 -1.51 12.04 -3.58
CA ARG A 452 -1.24 11.51 -2.22
C ARG A 452 0.07 12.06 -1.62
N SER A 453 0.32 13.36 -1.69
CA SER A 453 1.53 13.97 -1.12
C SER A 453 1.12 15.03 -0.10
N GLY A 454 0.87 14.58 1.13
CA GLY A 454 1.15 15.43 2.28
C GLY A 454 2.62 15.85 2.29
N SER A 455 2.96 16.89 3.02
CA SER A 455 4.36 17.29 3.17
C SER A 455 5.11 16.19 3.91
N LEU A 456 6.03 15.51 3.24
CA LEU A 456 6.92 14.51 3.85
C LEU A 456 7.62 15.08 5.11
N ILE A 457 7.97 16.35 5.06
CA ILE A 457 8.61 17.07 6.17
C ILE A 457 7.67 17.12 7.38
N VAL A 458 6.41 17.52 7.18
CA VAL A 458 5.41 17.58 8.27
C VAL A 458 5.16 16.19 8.85
N GLY A 459 5.09 15.16 8.00
CA GLY A 459 4.99 13.78 8.45
C GLY A 459 6.17 13.32 9.32
N ILE A 460 7.41 13.63 8.91
CA ILE A 460 8.61 13.30 9.69
C ILE A 460 8.61 14.06 11.04
N PHE A 461 8.32 15.36 11.04
CA PHE A 461 8.23 16.13 12.27
C PHE A 461 7.13 15.60 13.20
N SER A 462 5.96 15.24 12.68
CA SER A 462 4.89 14.62 13.47
C SER A 462 5.35 13.31 14.10
N VAL A 463 6.07 12.45 13.37
CA VAL A 463 6.63 11.21 13.91
C VAL A 463 7.64 11.50 15.02
N ILE A 464 8.61 12.39 14.79
CA ILE A 464 9.60 12.78 15.80
C ILE A 464 8.91 13.29 17.07
N LEU A 465 7.93 14.19 16.91
CA LEU A 465 7.19 14.77 18.02
C LEU A 465 6.47 13.69 18.84
N THR A 466 5.82 12.75 18.16
CA THR A 466 5.14 11.63 18.83
C THR A 466 6.09 10.71 19.57
N LEU A 467 7.29 10.46 19.03
CA LEU A 467 8.30 9.62 19.69
C LEU A 467 8.89 10.31 20.92
N VAL A 468 9.18 11.61 20.83
CA VAL A 468 9.73 12.39 21.94
C VAL A 468 8.72 12.46 23.09
N PHE A 469 7.47 12.88 22.83
CA PHE A 469 6.46 12.95 23.89
C PHE A 469 6.01 11.57 24.38
N GLY A 470 6.02 10.55 23.51
CA GLY A 470 5.81 9.17 23.93
C GLY A 470 6.87 8.72 24.91
N GLY A 471 8.15 9.02 24.63
CA GLY A 471 9.26 8.73 25.53
C GLY A 471 9.10 9.41 26.90
N VAL A 472 8.76 10.70 26.90
CA VAL A 472 8.49 11.46 28.12
C VAL A 472 7.34 10.85 28.92
N ALA A 473 6.23 10.48 28.27
CA ALA A 473 5.10 9.86 28.94
C ALA A 473 5.47 8.49 29.54
N GLY A 474 6.21 7.66 28.79
CA GLY A 474 6.69 6.37 29.30
C GLY A 474 7.58 6.52 30.53
N VAL A 475 8.55 7.44 30.50
CA VAL A 475 9.44 7.72 31.65
C VAL A 475 8.64 8.29 32.83
N ALA A 476 7.72 9.21 32.60
CA ALA A 476 6.91 9.79 33.66
C ALA A 476 6.05 8.74 34.36
N VAL A 477 5.43 7.82 33.61
CA VAL A 477 4.66 6.71 34.18
C VAL A 477 5.57 5.70 34.89
N TYR A 478 6.78 5.47 34.38
CA TYR A 478 7.77 4.59 35.03
C TYR A 478 8.23 5.13 36.38
N LEU A 479 8.31 6.46 36.56
CA LEU A 479 8.69 7.07 37.82
C LEU A 479 7.53 7.13 38.85
N LEU A 480 6.29 6.89 38.41
CA LEU A 480 5.08 6.96 39.25
C LEU A 480 4.60 5.60 39.75
N GLY A 481 5.01 4.51 39.11
CA GLY A 481 4.76 3.13 39.55
C GLY A 481 5.99 2.54 40.21
#